data_AF-T0J5B9-F1
#
_entry.id   AF-T0J5B9-F1
#
_cell.length_a   1.000
_cell.length_b   1.000
_cell.length_c   1.000
_cell.angle_alpha   90.00
_cell.angle_beta   90.00
_cell.angle_gamma   90.00
#
_symmetry.space_group_name_H-M   'P 1'
#
loop_
_entity.id
_entity.type
_entity.pdbx_description
1 polymer ?
#
loop_
_entity_poly.entity_id
_entity_poly.type
_entity_poly.pdbx_seq_one_letter_code
_entity_poly.pdbx_strand_id
1 'polypeptide(L)'
;MEPDALVVADRLSRAAFGDLSVCFDLGIAFSTGSHGAACDLIEAHKWFNLAAVHGDEEASHCRSEVAEDMSAQDIAEAQRRARQWLSASLRKAA
;
A
#
# COMPACT_ATOMS: atom_id res chain seq x y z
N MET A 1 16.85 18.79 5.76
CA MET A 1 15.53 18.49 5.16
C MET A 1 15.52 16.99 5.07
N GLU A 2 14.81 16.31 5.97
CA GLU A 2 14.97 14.87 6.18
C GLU A 2 14.65 14.11 4.88
N PRO A 3 15.61 13.35 4.32
CA PRO A 3 15.44 12.67 3.03
C PRO A 3 14.34 11.60 3.04
N ASP A 4 13.90 11.20 4.23
CA ASP A 4 12.96 10.12 4.51
C ASP A 4 11.53 10.42 3.99
N ALA A 5 11.04 11.65 4.16
CA ALA A 5 9.67 12.03 3.77
C ALA A 5 9.43 12.09 2.25
N LEU A 6 10.50 12.23 1.46
CA LEU A 6 10.39 12.28 0.00
C LEU A 6 10.13 10.88 -0.60
N VAL A 7 10.49 9.82 0.13
CA VAL A 7 10.52 8.45 -0.38
C VAL A 7 9.11 7.89 -0.56
N VAL A 8 8.21 8.09 0.41
CA VAL A 8 6.80 7.65 0.28
C VAL A 8 6.10 8.42 -0.85
N ALA A 9 6.35 9.72 -0.96
CA ALA A 9 5.75 10.54 -2.02
C ALA A 9 6.19 10.10 -3.43
N ASP A 10 7.48 9.82 -3.62
CA ASP A 10 8.00 9.27 -4.88
C ASP A 10 7.36 7.92 -5.22
N ARG A 11 7.33 6.99 -4.26
CA ARG A 11 6.71 5.67 -4.43
C ARG A 11 5.22 5.78 -4.77
N LEU A 12 4.47 6.67 -4.14
CA LEU A 12 3.06 6.93 -4.47
C LEU A 12 2.90 7.40 -5.92
N SER A 13 3.80 8.26 -6.39
CA SER A 13 3.82 8.72 -7.78
C SER A 13 4.06 7.55 -8.73
N ARG A 14 5.10 6.73 -8.47
CA ARG A 14 5.43 5.54 -9.27
C ARG A 14 4.29 4.52 -9.31
N ALA A 15 3.67 4.25 -8.16
CA ALA A 15 2.48 3.39 -8.07
C ALA A 15 1.30 3.93 -8.89
N ALA A 16 1.12 5.25 -8.94
CA ALA A 16 0.10 5.88 -9.77
C ALA A 16 0.38 5.75 -11.27
N PHE A 17 1.66 5.65 -11.67
CA PHE A 17 2.08 5.37 -13.05
C PHE A 17 2.12 3.87 -13.39
N GLY A 18 1.71 2.99 -12.47
CA GLY A 18 1.60 1.54 -12.71
C GLY A 18 2.83 0.74 -12.31
N ASP A 19 3.84 1.37 -11.70
CA ASP A 19 4.93 0.63 -11.08
C ASP A 19 4.48 0.06 -9.74
N LEU A 20 4.14 -1.23 -9.73
CA LEU A 20 3.56 -1.89 -8.55
C LEU A 20 4.63 -2.51 -7.64
N SER A 21 5.90 -2.49 -8.06
CA SER A 21 7.02 -2.96 -7.25
C SER A 21 7.18 -2.13 -5.96
N VAL A 22 6.83 -0.84 -6.02
CA VAL A 22 6.88 0.07 -4.87
C VAL A 22 5.70 -0.08 -3.91
N CYS A 23 4.66 -0.84 -4.27
CA CYS A 23 3.53 -1.06 -3.38
C CYS A 23 3.95 -1.87 -2.14
N PHE A 24 4.88 -2.81 -2.26
CA PHE A 24 5.39 -3.54 -1.09
C PHE A 24 6.08 -2.59 -0.10
N ASP A 25 7.01 -1.77 -0.61
CA ASP A 25 7.70 -0.76 0.18
C ASP A 25 6.74 0.26 0.84
N LEU A 26 5.68 0.66 0.14
CA LEU A 26 4.63 1.53 0.70
C LEU A 26 3.93 0.82 1.86
N GLY A 27 3.59 -0.46 1.70
CA GLY A 27 3.03 -1.29 2.77
C GLY A 27 3.90 -1.27 4.02
N ILE A 28 5.20 -1.47 3.87
CA ILE A 28 6.18 -1.44 4.97
C ILE A 28 6.25 -0.05 5.61
N ALA A 29 6.30 1.02 4.79
CA ALA A 29 6.38 2.38 5.30
C ALA A 29 5.16 2.74 6.16
N PHE A 30 3.94 2.40 5.71
CA PHE A 30 2.72 2.62 6.48
C PHE A 30 2.58 1.67 7.67
N SER A 31 3.11 0.44 7.60
CA SER A 31 3.08 -0.50 8.73
C SER A 31 4.03 -0.09 9.86
N THR A 32 5.16 0.52 9.51
CA THR A 32 6.20 0.91 10.48
C THR A 32 6.12 2.38 10.88
N GLY A 33 5.36 3.20 10.14
CA GLY A 33 5.35 4.65 10.30
C GLY A 33 6.70 5.30 9.97
N SER A 34 7.35 4.83 8.90
CA SER A 34 8.67 5.32 8.44
C SER A 34 8.55 6.12 7.14
N HIS A 35 9.64 6.77 6.71
CA HIS A 35 9.69 7.47 5.43
C HIS A 35 8.68 8.64 5.33
N GLY A 36 8.42 9.29 6.46
CA GLY A 36 7.44 10.35 6.61
C GLY A 36 5.97 9.90 6.58
N ALA A 37 5.69 8.60 6.53
CA ALA A 37 4.34 8.06 6.70
C ALA A 37 3.99 7.93 8.19
N ALA A 38 2.73 8.21 8.53
CA ALA A 38 2.19 7.80 9.83
C ALA A 38 1.91 6.29 9.80
N CYS A 39 2.02 5.65 10.97
CA CYS A 39 1.63 4.25 11.09
C CYS A 39 0.12 4.12 10.85
N ASP A 40 -0.26 3.42 9.79
CA ASP A 40 -1.64 3.21 9.35
C ASP A 40 -1.77 1.81 8.74
N LEU A 41 -2.32 0.88 9.51
CA LEU A 41 -2.51 -0.51 9.09
C LEU A 41 -3.50 -0.64 7.92
N ILE A 42 -4.44 0.29 7.76
CA ILE A 42 -5.41 0.30 6.65
C ILE A 42 -4.66 0.61 5.33
N GLU A 43 -3.80 1.63 5.35
CA GLU A 43 -2.96 1.93 4.18
C GLU A 43 -1.94 0.82 3.94
N ALA A 44 -1.29 0.30 4.98
CA ALA A 44 -0.34 -0.81 4.86
C ALA A 44 -0.99 -2.03 4.18
N HIS A 45 -2.12 -2.51 4.71
CA HIS A 45 -2.87 -3.62 4.14
C HIS A 45 -3.30 -3.35 2.70
N LYS A 46 -3.75 -2.14 2.38
CA LYS A 46 -4.09 -1.74 1.00
C LYS A 46 -2.91 -1.94 0.06
N TRP A 47 -1.73 -1.41 0.40
CA TRP A 47 -0.55 -1.48 -0.48
C TRP A 47 -0.02 -2.90 -0.62
N PHE A 48 0.01 -3.68 0.47
CA PHE A 48 0.34 -5.10 0.40
C PHE A 48 -0.67 -5.89 -0.44
N ASN A 49 -1.97 -5.59 -0.33
CA ASN A 49 -2.98 -6.22 -1.16
C ASN A 49 -2.79 -5.91 -2.65
N LEU A 50 -2.39 -4.68 -2.99
CA LEU A 50 -2.08 -4.30 -4.37
C LEU A 50 -0.86 -5.07 -4.89
N ALA A 51 0.24 -5.11 -4.14
CA ALA A 51 1.43 -5.87 -4.52
C ALA A 51 1.12 -7.38 -4.67
N ALA A 52 0.37 -7.96 -3.73
CA ALA A 52 -0.02 -9.38 -3.77
C ALA A 52 -0.87 -9.75 -4.99
N VAL A 53 -1.78 -8.87 -5.42
CA VAL A 53 -2.59 -9.08 -6.65
C VAL A 53 -1.70 -9.14 -7.90
N HIS A 54 -0.51 -8.53 -7.86
CA HIS A 54 0.46 -8.54 -8.95
C HIS A 54 1.50 -9.67 -8.87
N GLY A 55 1.34 -10.61 -7.93
CA GLY A 55 2.18 -11.79 -7.81
C GLY A 55 3.29 -11.69 -6.76
N ASP A 56 3.27 -10.66 -5.91
CA ASP A 56 4.20 -10.54 -4.80
C ASP A 56 3.75 -11.43 -3.61
N GLU A 57 4.39 -12.59 -3.45
CA GLU A 57 4.06 -13.54 -2.40
C GLU A 57 4.39 -13.01 -1.00
N GLU A 58 5.46 -12.22 -0.87
CA GLU A 58 5.87 -11.60 0.40
C GLU A 58 4.83 -10.56 0.84
N ALA A 59 4.31 -9.77 -0.11
CA ALA A 59 3.19 -8.88 0.15
C ALA A 59 1.93 -9.62 0.63
N SER A 60 1.67 -10.83 0.14
CA SER A 60 0.54 -11.64 0.64
C SER A 60 0.73 -12.07 2.09
N HIS A 61 1.97 -12.39 2.48
CA HIS A 61 2.30 -12.70 3.87
C HIS A 61 2.12 -11.47 4.76
N CYS A 62 2.76 -10.34 4.41
CA CYS A 62 2.66 -9.10 5.19
C CYS A 62 1.23 -8.56 5.27
N ARG A 63 0.42 -8.71 4.20
CA ARG A 63 -1.02 -8.38 4.24
C ARG A 63 -1.73 -9.20 5.32
N SER A 64 -1.41 -10.48 5.41
CA SER A 64 -2.06 -11.39 6.35
C SER A 64 -1.64 -11.07 7.78
N GLU A 65 -0.35 -10.83 8.03
CA GLU A 65 0.18 -10.40 9.34
C GLU A 65 -0.49 -9.10 9.81
N VAL A 66 -0.51 -8.07 8.97
CA VAL A 66 -1.15 -6.78 9.32
C VAL A 66 -2.65 -6.94 9.56
N ALA A 67 -3.31 -7.87 8.87
CA ALA A 67 -4.73 -8.14 9.07
C ALA A 67 -5.05 -8.76 10.44
N GLU A 68 -4.07 -9.41 11.10
CA GLU A 68 -4.27 -9.99 12.45
C GLU A 68 -4.49 -8.91 13.52
N ASP A 69 -3.92 -7.71 13.32
CA ASP A 69 -4.05 -6.55 14.21
C ASP A 69 -5.21 -5.60 13.82
N MET A 70 -5.98 -5.94 12.77
CA MET A 70 -7.05 -5.10 12.23
C MET A 70 -8.44 -5.65 12.56
N SER A 71 -9.42 -4.75 12.69
CA SER A 71 -10.82 -5.18 12.74
C SER A 71 -11.32 -5.58 11.36
N ALA A 72 -12.39 -6.37 11.31
CA ALA A 72 -13.06 -6.70 10.05
C ALA A 72 -13.53 -5.44 9.28
N GLN A 73 -13.86 -4.36 10.00
CA GLN A 73 -14.23 -3.08 9.39
C GLN A 73 -13.03 -2.40 8.73
N ASP A 74 -11.86 -2.44 9.38
CA ASP A 74 -10.62 -1.87 8.84
C ASP A 74 -10.13 -2.65 7.62
N ILE A 75 -10.23 -3.99 7.65
CA ILE A 75 -9.90 -4.85 6.50
C ILE A 75 -10.84 -4.54 5.33
N ALA A 76 -12.15 -4.44 5.58
CA ALA A 76 -13.11 -4.08 4.55
C ALA A 76 -12.81 -2.70 3.95
N GLU A 77 -12.39 -1.74 4.77
CA GLU A 77 -11.98 -0.42 4.33
C GLU A 77 -10.71 -0.44 3.48
N ALA A 78 -9.67 -1.15 3.93
CA ALA A 78 -8.41 -1.29 3.20
C ALA A 78 -8.63 -1.90 1.81
N GLN A 79 -9.42 -2.98 1.75
CA GLN A 79 -9.79 -3.62 0.49
C GLN A 79 -10.62 -2.71 -0.41
N ARG A 80 -11.54 -1.92 0.17
CA ARG A 80 -12.34 -0.93 -0.58
C ARG A 80 -11.43 0.12 -1.21
N ARG A 81 -10.48 0.67 -0.45
CA ARG A 81 -9.50 1.65 -0.94
C ARG A 81 -8.59 1.04 -2.01
N ALA A 82 -8.14 -0.20 -1.86
CA ALA A 82 -7.33 -0.90 -2.87
C ALA A 82 -8.10 -1.04 -4.20
N ARG A 83 -9.37 -1.46 -4.15
CA ARG A 83 -10.22 -1.56 -5.35
C ARG A 83 -10.42 -0.19 -6.02
N GLN A 84 -10.69 0.84 -5.23
CA GLN A 84 -10.84 2.20 -5.74
C GLN A 84 -9.54 2.68 -6.40
N TRP A 85 -8.40 2.41 -5.77
CA TRP A 85 -7.09 2.75 -6.33
C TRP A 85 -6.86 2.08 -7.68
N LEU A 86 -7.06 0.77 -7.81
CA LEU A 86 -6.95 0.05 -9.08
C LEU A 86 -7.87 0.63 -10.14
N SER A 87 -9.13 0.88 -9.79
CA SER A 87 -10.10 1.46 -10.73
C SER A 87 -9.71 2.85 -11.21
N ALA A 88 -9.10 3.67 -10.35
CA ALA A 88 -8.67 5.03 -10.67
C ALA A 88 -7.36 5.05 -11.47
N SER A 89 -6.42 4.17 -11.15
CA SER A 89 -5.14 4.04 -11.86
C SER A 89 -5.31 3.41 -13.24
N LEU A 90 -6.18 2.40 -13.38
CA LEU A 90 -6.56 1.85 -14.70
C LEU A 90 -7.21 2.89 -15.61
N ARG A 91 -8.02 3.81 -15.05
CA ARG A 91 -8.67 4.87 -15.83
C ARG A 91 -7.71 5.94 -16.33
N LYS A 92 -6.54 6.10 -15.70
CA LYS A 92 -5.49 7.05 -16.10
C LYS A 92 -4.53 6.48 -17.13
N ALA A 93 -4.53 5.17 -17.33
CA ALA A 93 -3.70 4.48 -18.32
C ALA A 93 -4.38 4.31 -19.69
N ALA A 94 -5.60 4.83 -19.87
CA ALA A 94 -6.41 4.77 -21.10
C ALA A 94 -6.61 6.17 -21.69
#